data_AF-A0A1P8YJ64-F1
#
_entry.id   AF-A0A1P8YJ64-F1
#
_cell.length_a   1.000
_cell.length_b   1.000
_cell.length_c   1.000
_cell.angle_alpha   90.00
_cell.angle_beta   90.00
_cell.angle_gamma   90.00
#
_symmetry.space_group_name_H-M   'P 1'
#
loop_
_entity.id
_entity.type
_entity.pdbx_description
1 polymer ?
#
loop_
_entity_poly.entity_id
_entity_poly.type
_entity_poly.pdbx_seq_one_letter_code
_entity_poly.pdbx_strand_id
1 'polypeptide(L)'
;MPEPVLEPAAQEFADATAVPPFIYELPVADGRAKFDEVQAGGAPAPEVDIDDRVIHGGPSGEISVRIVRPKGTSGTLPVIQYNHGAGWVFGNTHIYDRLIRELAVGANAALVFPSYSLSPEAKYPTAIEEIYGTARWIAENGVGEGLDVTRFAVAGDSVGGNMTIALTLMAKERGGPDFLQQVLFYPVTDAGQDTESYRQFADGYFLTAGAMAWFWDQYTTDPDQRAEVLASPLRASTEMLAGLPPALVVNGEADVLRDEGEAFANKLRAAGVPVTAVRFQGMIHDFVMLNALADTHAARTAMLLATTTLHRVLHGD
;
A
#
# COMPACT_ATOMS: atom_id res chain seq x y z
N MET A 1 25.00 9.01 8.70
CA MET A 1 23.93 9.31 9.67
C MET A 1 24.18 8.48 10.92
N PRO A 2 23.79 8.91 12.14
CA PRO A 2 23.84 8.02 13.30
C PRO A 2 22.95 6.80 13.06
N GLU A 3 23.34 5.66 13.64
CA GLU A 3 22.54 4.43 13.63
C GLU A 3 21.19 4.70 14.32
N PRO A 4 20.05 4.34 13.69
CA PRO A 4 18.75 4.58 14.30
C PRO A 4 18.57 3.69 15.53
N VAL A 5 17.92 4.23 16.57
CA VAL A 5 17.47 3.44 17.72
C VAL A 5 16.00 3.14 17.50
N LEU A 6 15.68 1.86 17.28
CA LEU A 6 14.32 1.42 17.01
C LEU A 6 13.44 1.44 18.27
N GLU A 7 12.13 1.55 18.08
CA GLU A 7 11.19 1.17 19.14
C GLU A 7 11.45 -0.31 19.54
N PRO A 8 11.32 -0.68 20.83
CA PRO A 8 11.71 -2.03 21.28
C PRO A 8 11.05 -3.18 20.50
N ALA A 9 9.76 -3.07 20.17
CA ALA A 9 9.06 -4.09 19.39
C ALA A 9 9.54 -4.14 17.92
N ALA A 10 9.92 -3.00 17.35
CA ALA A 10 10.52 -2.96 16.02
C ALA A 10 11.92 -3.58 16.00
N GLN A 11 12.73 -3.35 17.05
CA GLN A 11 14.02 -4.03 17.22
C GLN A 11 13.84 -5.54 17.38
N GLU A 12 12.95 -5.98 18.26
CA GLU A 12 12.69 -7.42 18.49
C GLU A 12 12.24 -8.11 17.20
N PHE A 13 11.36 -7.47 16.42
CA PHE A 13 10.91 -7.99 15.14
C PHE A 13 12.03 -8.04 14.09
N ALA A 14 12.85 -7.00 14.01
CA ALA A 14 14.00 -6.97 13.11
C ALA A 14 15.00 -8.08 13.47
N ASP A 15 15.34 -8.25 14.74
CA ASP A 15 16.24 -9.30 15.22
C ASP A 15 15.68 -10.70 14.94
N ALA A 16 14.38 -10.92 15.17
CA ALA A 16 13.71 -12.19 14.95
C ALA A 16 13.64 -12.60 13.46
N THR A 17 13.75 -11.63 12.55
CA THR A 17 13.69 -11.84 11.09
C THR A 17 15.04 -11.72 10.40
N ALA A 18 16.12 -11.46 11.15
CA ALA A 18 17.47 -11.25 10.62
C ALA A 18 18.22 -12.56 10.25
N VAL A 19 17.65 -13.74 10.55
CA VAL A 19 18.33 -15.03 10.38
C VAL A 19 17.75 -15.82 9.19
N PRO A 20 18.59 -16.29 8.24
CA PRO A 20 18.16 -17.15 7.14
C PRO A 20 17.55 -18.49 7.60
N PRO A 21 16.71 -19.15 6.77
CA PRO A 21 16.32 -18.72 5.42
C PRO A 21 15.33 -17.55 5.45
N PHE A 22 15.58 -16.53 4.62
CA PHE A 22 14.65 -15.43 4.42
C PHE A 22 13.46 -15.87 3.57
N ILE A 23 12.31 -15.21 3.71
CA ILE A 23 11.07 -15.57 2.99
C ILE A 23 11.24 -15.58 1.47
N TYR A 24 12.14 -14.76 0.92
CA TYR A 24 12.44 -14.68 -0.51
C TYR A 24 13.48 -15.72 -0.97
N GLU A 25 14.12 -16.45 -0.05
CA GLU A 25 15.02 -17.57 -0.35
C GLU A 25 14.28 -18.91 -0.40
N LEU A 26 13.03 -18.94 0.05
CA LEU A 26 12.16 -20.10 -0.02
C LEU A 26 11.47 -20.19 -1.39
N PRO A 27 11.00 -21.39 -1.82
CA PRO A 27 10.04 -21.49 -2.90
C PRO A 27 8.84 -20.56 -2.64
N VAL A 28 8.32 -19.89 -3.68
CA VAL A 28 7.27 -18.85 -3.54
C VAL A 28 6.08 -19.29 -2.69
N ALA A 29 5.61 -20.53 -2.88
CA ALA A 29 4.49 -21.07 -2.10
C ALA A 29 4.81 -21.20 -0.60
N ASP A 30 6.03 -21.62 -0.26
CA ASP A 30 6.49 -21.75 1.13
C ASP A 30 6.73 -20.37 1.75
N GLY A 31 7.27 -19.43 0.98
CA GLY A 31 7.39 -18.02 1.39
C GLY A 31 6.04 -17.38 1.71
N ARG A 32 5.02 -17.62 0.86
CA ARG A 32 3.62 -17.17 1.10
C ARG A 32 3.08 -17.74 2.41
N ALA A 33 3.17 -19.05 2.60
CA ALA A 33 2.71 -19.70 3.83
C ALA A 33 3.46 -19.17 5.07
N LYS A 34 4.77 -18.94 4.95
CA LYS A 34 5.58 -18.41 6.06
C LYS A 34 5.19 -16.98 6.41
N PHE A 35 4.89 -16.14 5.41
CA PHE A 35 4.44 -14.77 5.64
C PHE A 35 3.06 -14.73 6.33
N ASP A 36 2.15 -15.64 5.96
CA ASP A 36 0.87 -15.80 6.65
C ASP A 36 1.06 -16.15 8.15
N GLU A 37 2.02 -17.02 8.48
CA GLU A 37 2.36 -17.34 9.88
C GLU A 37 2.86 -16.14 10.67
N VAL A 38 3.69 -15.26 10.06
CA VAL A 38 4.21 -14.04 10.71
C VAL A 38 3.06 -13.14 11.18
N GLN A 39 1.97 -13.10 10.41
CA GLN A 39 0.79 -12.28 10.73
C GLN A 39 -0.24 -13.01 11.62
N ALA A 40 -0.11 -14.33 11.81
CA ALA A 40 -1.05 -15.16 12.55
C ALA A 40 -1.13 -14.90 14.06
N GLY A 41 -0.16 -14.15 14.62
CA GLY A 41 -0.16 -13.76 16.04
C GLY A 41 -1.38 -12.96 16.49
N GLY A 42 -2.11 -12.36 15.53
CA GLY A 42 -3.39 -11.67 15.73
C GLY A 42 -3.29 -10.44 16.63
N ALA A 43 -3.63 -9.27 16.10
CA ALA A 43 -3.83 -8.08 16.92
C ALA A 43 -5.34 -7.74 16.97
N PRO A 44 -5.85 -7.19 18.10
CA PRO A 44 -7.25 -6.79 18.19
C PRO A 44 -7.65 -5.89 17.01
N ALA A 45 -8.74 -6.23 16.34
CA ALA A 45 -9.25 -5.47 15.20
C ALA A 45 -10.68 -5.01 15.48
N PRO A 46 -11.08 -3.82 14.99
CA PRO A 46 -12.46 -3.35 15.10
C PRO A 46 -13.48 -4.30 14.49
N GLU A 47 -14.70 -4.29 15.03
CA GLU A 47 -15.82 -5.04 14.45
C GLU A 47 -16.30 -4.40 13.14
N VAL A 48 -16.52 -5.23 12.13
CA VAL A 48 -16.94 -4.83 10.78
C VAL A 48 -17.88 -5.87 10.18
N ASP A 49 -18.65 -5.46 9.18
CA ASP A 49 -19.34 -6.36 8.26
C ASP A 49 -18.43 -6.62 7.04
N ILE A 50 -18.33 -7.90 6.63
CA ILE A 50 -17.47 -8.35 5.52
C ILE A 50 -18.34 -8.99 4.45
N ASP A 51 -18.07 -8.63 3.19
CA ASP A 51 -18.73 -9.16 2.01
C ASP A 51 -17.69 -9.45 0.92
N ASP A 52 -17.49 -10.74 0.63
CA ASP A 52 -16.53 -11.22 -0.38
C ASP A 52 -17.25 -11.48 -1.70
N ARG A 53 -16.71 -10.95 -2.81
CA ARG A 53 -17.36 -10.99 -4.12
C ARG A 53 -16.37 -11.14 -5.26
N VAL A 54 -16.90 -11.53 -6.42
CA VAL A 54 -16.21 -11.47 -7.69
C VAL A 54 -16.84 -10.36 -8.52
N ILE A 55 -16.01 -9.46 -9.04
CA ILE A 55 -16.42 -8.38 -9.94
C ILE A 55 -15.84 -8.61 -11.33
N HIS A 56 -16.55 -8.13 -12.37
CA HIS A 56 -16.07 -8.24 -13.75
C HIS A 56 -15.21 -7.02 -14.11
N GLY A 57 -14.01 -7.27 -14.62
CA GLY A 57 -13.07 -6.21 -14.98
C GLY A 57 -11.62 -6.71 -15.06
N GLY A 58 -10.72 -5.80 -15.45
CA GLY A 58 -9.30 -6.11 -15.57
C GLY A 58 -8.96 -7.09 -16.72
N PRO A 59 -7.66 -7.35 -16.94
CA PRO A 59 -7.17 -8.24 -18.00
C PRO A 59 -7.49 -9.72 -17.76
N SER A 60 -7.72 -10.14 -16.51
CA SER A 60 -8.13 -11.49 -16.13
C SER A 60 -9.64 -11.73 -16.32
N GLY A 61 -10.43 -10.66 -16.50
CA GLY A 61 -11.88 -10.70 -16.70
C GLY A 61 -12.70 -10.75 -15.40
N GLU A 62 -12.14 -11.30 -14.33
CA GLU A 62 -12.75 -11.39 -13.01
C GLU A 62 -11.74 -11.05 -11.92
N ILE A 63 -12.17 -10.26 -10.93
CA ILE A 63 -11.33 -9.85 -9.79
C ILE A 63 -12.10 -10.16 -8.51
N SER A 64 -11.48 -10.89 -7.59
CA SER A 64 -12.03 -11.10 -6.25
C SER A 64 -11.82 -9.84 -5.41
N VAL A 65 -12.87 -9.35 -4.76
CA VAL A 65 -12.81 -8.20 -3.86
C VAL A 65 -13.43 -8.53 -2.51
N ARG A 66 -12.84 -8.00 -1.45
CA ARG A 66 -13.45 -7.96 -0.11
C ARG A 66 -13.94 -6.54 0.17
N ILE A 67 -15.21 -6.42 0.54
CA ILE A 67 -15.79 -5.15 0.97
C ILE A 67 -15.96 -5.19 2.49
N VAL A 68 -15.32 -4.26 3.18
CA VAL A 68 -15.37 -4.09 4.64
C VAL A 68 -16.18 -2.84 4.96
N ARG A 69 -17.13 -2.94 5.89
CA ARG A 69 -17.93 -1.82 6.37
C ARG A 69 -17.89 -1.73 7.90
N PRO A 70 -17.78 -0.54 8.50
CA PRO A 70 -17.86 -0.39 9.95
C PRO A 70 -19.19 -0.95 10.47
N LYS A 71 -19.14 -1.76 11.53
CA LYS A 71 -20.35 -2.41 12.05
C LYS A 71 -21.37 -1.37 12.54
N GLY A 72 -22.64 -1.58 12.21
CA GLY A 72 -23.73 -0.70 12.64
C GLY A 72 -23.90 0.57 11.80
N THR A 73 -23.16 0.74 10.70
CA THR A 73 -23.42 1.80 9.73
C THR A 73 -24.70 1.53 8.94
N SER A 74 -25.48 2.57 8.64
CA SER A 74 -26.62 2.51 7.73
C SER A 74 -26.47 3.55 6.63
N GLY A 75 -27.02 3.25 5.45
CA GLY A 75 -26.96 4.13 4.28
C GLY A 75 -25.67 3.99 3.47
N THR A 76 -25.46 4.95 2.56
CA THR A 76 -24.34 4.96 1.61
C THR A 76 -23.07 5.50 2.29
N LEU A 77 -21.97 4.75 2.21
CA LEU A 77 -20.68 5.14 2.77
C LEU A 77 -19.73 5.69 1.70
N PRO A 78 -18.86 6.67 2.02
CA PRO A 78 -17.71 6.95 1.17
C PRO A 78 -16.83 5.70 1.06
N VAL A 79 -15.99 5.64 0.03
CA VAL A 79 -15.22 4.44 -0.31
C VAL A 79 -13.72 4.69 -0.32
N ILE A 80 -12.98 3.73 0.23
CA ILE A 80 -11.53 3.62 0.12
C ILE A 80 -11.24 2.35 -0.68
N GLN A 81 -10.52 2.45 -1.79
CA GLN A 81 -9.89 1.26 -2.37
C GLN A 81 -8.51 1.10 -1.75
N TYR A 82 -8.26 -0.05 -1.13
CA TYR A 82 -6.99 -0.36 -0.48
C TYR A 82 -6.20 -1.40 -1.28
N ASN A 83 -5.10 -0.98 -1.88
CA ASN A 83 -4.22 -1.83 -2.67
C ASN A 83 -3.09 -2.34 -1.76
N HIS A 84 -3.06 -3.65 -1.53
CA HIS A 84 -2.16 -4.22 -0.54
C HIS A 84 -0.70 -4.28 -1.00
N GLY A 85 0.21 -4.30 -0.03
CA GLY A 85 1.65 -4.46 -0.22
C GLY A 85 2.12 -5.91 -0.28
N ALA A 86 3.25 -6.16 0.39
CA ALA A 86 3.94 -7.45 0.48
C ALA A 86 4.61 -7.95 -0.83
N GLY A 87 5.30 -7.04 -1.52
CA GLY A 87 6.30 -7.38 -2.55
C GLY A 87 5.75 -7.95 -3.86
N TRP A 88 4.48 -7.72 -4.19
CA TRP A 88 3.71 -8.25 -5.35
C TRP A 88 3.51 -9.76 -5.32
N VAL A 89 4.28 -10.47 -4.49
CA VAL A 89 4.34 -11.92 -4.43
C VAL A 89 3.52 -12.48 -3.28
N PHE A 90 3.39 -11.72 -2.20
CA PHE A 90 2.64 -12.09 -1.01
C PHE A 90 1.42 -11.19 -0.85
N GLY A 91 0.64 -11.42 0.21
CA GLY A 91 -0.54 -10.63 0.50
C GLY A 91 -1.85 -11.33 0.18
N ASN A 92 -2.77 -11.23 1.12
CA ASN A 92 -4.15 -11.72 1.00
C ASN A 92 -5.03 -11.01 2.05
N THR A 93 -6.33 -11.26 1.99
CA THR A 93 -7.31 -10.63 2.90
C THR A 93 -7.15 -11.05 4.36
N HIS A 94 -6.48 -12.16 4.66
CA HIS A 94 -6.26 -12.62 6.04
C HIS A 94 -5.16 -11.82 6.72
N ILE A 95 -4.02 -11.61 6.05
CA ILE A 95 -2.89 -10.93 6.67
C ILE A 95 -3.09 -9.41 6.79
N TYR A 96 -3.96 -8.84 5.96
CA TYR A 96 -4.33 -7.43 6.00
C TYR A 96 -5.57 -7.13 6.87
N ASP A 97 -6.21 -8.16 7.46
CA ASP A 97 -7.53 -8.05 8.12
C ASP A 97 -7.57 -6.93 9.17
N ARG A 98 -6.57 -6.82 10.05
CA ARG A 98 -6.49 -5.74 11.04
C ARG A 98 -6.42 -4.37 10.37
N LEU A 99 -5.48 -4.18 9.46
CA LEU A 99 -5.20 -2.87 8.86
C LEU A 99 -6.43 -2.34 8.10
N ILE A 100 -7.08 -3.18 7.30
CA ILE A 100 -8.26 -2.75 6.53
C ILE A 100 -9.46 -2.45 7.44
N ARG A 101 -9.60 -3.17 8.57
CA ARG A 101 -10.64 -2.87 9.57
C ARG A 101 -10.37 -1.56 10.29
N GLU A 102 -9.13 -1.32 10.72
CA GLU A 102 -8.73 -0.07 11.35
C GLU A 102 -8.95 1.13 10.43
N LEU A 103 -8.62 1.00 9.14
CA LEU A 103 -8.86 2.05 8.15
C LEU A 103 -10.34 2.30 7.90
N ALA A 104 -11.13 1.24 7.65
CA ALA A 104 -12.57 1.37 7.42
C ALA A 104 -13.28 2.04 8.60
N VAL A 105 -13.01 1.57 9.82
CA VAL A 105 -13.63 2.12 11.04
C VAL A 105 -13.11 3.52 11.36
N GLY A 106 -11.80 3.74 11.29
CA GLY A 106 -11.21 5.04 11.62
C GLY A 106 -11.59 6.15 10.63
N ALA A 107 -11.74 5.83 9.34
CA ALA A 107 -12.22 6.77 8.33
C ALA A 107 -13.75 6.85 8.23
N ASN A 108 -14.47 5.97 8.94
CA ASN A 108 -15.91 5.77 8.79
C ASN A 108 -16.33 5.65 7.32
N ALA A 109 -15.67 4.73 6.61
CA ALA A 109 -15.81 4.52 5.17
C ALA A 109 -15.89 3.02 4.86
N ALA A 110 -16.56 2.68 3.77
CA ALA A 110 -16.43 1.35 3.19
C ALA A 110 -15.03 1.19 2.60
N LEU A 111 -14.43 0.01 2.76
CA LEU A 111 -13.12 -0.30 2.19
C LEU A 111 -13.24 -1.48 1.23
N VAL A 112 -12.81 -1.28 -0.01
CA VAL A 112 -12.76 -2.30 -1.05
C VAL A 112 -11.32 -2.76 -1.23
N PHE A 113 -11.07 -4.04 -0.99
CA PHE A 113 -9.76 -4.67 -1.10
C PHE A 113 -9.75 -5.62 -2.30
N PRO A 114 -9.07 -5.29 -3.42
CA PRO A 114 -8.89 -6.21 -4.52
C PRO A 114 -7.81 -7.25 -4.22
N SER A 115 -8.16 -8.52 -4.36
CA SER A 115 -7.20 -9.63 -4.41
C SER A 115 -6.65 -9.74 -5.84
N TYR A 116 -5.74 -8.84 -6.19
CA TYR A 116 -5.10 -8.83 -7.51
C TYR A 116 -4.19 -10.04 -7.71
N SER A 117 -3.91 -10.36 -8.96
CA SER A 117 -3.05 -11.47 -9.37
C SER A 117 -1.60 -11.23 -8.94
N LEU A 118 -1.04 -12.17 -8.17
CA LEU A 118 0.29 -12.07 -7.59
C LEU A 118 1.39 -12.50 -8.58
N SER A 119 2.57 -11.93 -8.40
CA SER A 119 3.80 -12.38 -9.05
C SER A 119 4.37 -13.62 -8.36
N PRO A 120 5.15 -14.46 -9.07
CA PRO A 120 5.55 -14.34 -10.48
C PRO A 120 4.53 -14.90 -11.49
N GLU A 121 3.40 -15.44 -11.04
CA GLU A 121 2.38 -16.03 -11.93
C GLU A 121 1.76 -14.96 -12.86
N ALA A 122 1.51 -13.78 -12.32
CA ALA A 122 1.17 -12.58 -13.07
C ALA A 122 2.27 -11.52 -12.91
N LYS A 123 2.75 -10.98 -14.03
CA LYS A 123 3.81 -9.96 -14.08
C LYS A 123 3.24 -8.59 -14.41
N TYR A 124 4.07 -7.56 -14.30
CA TYR A 124 3.73 -6.23 -14.81
C TYR A 124 3.19 -6.31 -16.25
N PRO A 125 2.08 -5.62 -16.62
CA PRO A 125 1.26 -4.71 -15.81
C PRO A 125 -0.04 -5.33 -15.24
N THR A 126 -0.17 -6.67 -15.15
CA THR A 126 -1.45 -7.34 -14.84
C THR A 126 -2.12 -6.81 -13.57
N ALA A 127 -1.39 -6.77 -12.44
CA ALA A 127 -1.97 -6.36 -11.16
C ALA A 127 -2.46 -4.90 -11.15
N ILE A 128 -1.73 -3.97 -11.78
CA ILE A 128 -2.14 -2.56 -11.83
C ILE A 128 -3.37 -2.35 -12.73
N GLU A 129 -3.53 -3.15 -13.79
CA GLU A 129 -4.72 -3.14 -14.62
C GLU A 129 -5.93 -3.75 -13.91
N GLU A 130 -5.74 -4.76 -13.06
CA GLU A 130 -6.81 -5.28 -12.21
C GLU A 130 -7.22 -4.26 -11.13
N ILE A 131 -6.25 -3.62 -10.48
CA ILE A 131 -6.49 -2.54 -9.51
C ILE A 131 -7.26 -1.38 -10.14
N TYR A 132 -6.89 -0.97 -11.36
CA TYR A 132 -7.66 0.01 -12.13
C TYR A 132 -9.06 -0.49 -12.51
N GLY A 133 -9.18 -1.77 -12.88
CA GLY A 133 -10.47 -2.44 -13.10
C GLY A 133 -11.39 -2.39 -11.88
N THR A 134 -10.86 -2.61 -10.68
CA THR A 134 -11.62 -2.45 -9.42
C THR A 134 -12.08 -1.02 -9.22
N ALA A 135 -11.22 -0.02 -9.42
CA ALA A 135 -11.59 1.38 -9.26
C ALA A 135 -12.71 1.78 -10.22
N ARG A 136 -12.63 1.32 -11.47
CA ARG A 136 -13.70 1.52 -12.46
C ARG A 136 -14.99 0.83 -12.05
N TRP A 137 -14.93 -0.42 -11.58
CA TRP A 137 -16.12 -1.13 -11.11
C TRP A 137 -16.79 -0.38 -9.96
N ILE A 138 -16.01 0.13 -8.99
CA ILE A 138 -16.53 0.96 -7.89
C ILE A 138 -17.25 2.20 -8.45
N ALA A 139 -16.62 2.92 -9.38
CA ALA A 139 -17.20 4.13 -9.95
C ALA A 139 -18.49 3.88 -10.75
N GLU A 140 -18.56 2.75 -11.47
CA GLU A 140 -19.68 2.41 -12.34
C GLU A 140 -20.84 1.72 -11.59
N ASN A 141 -20.54 0.89 -10.58
CA ASN A 141 -21.50 0.00 -9.91
C ASN A 141 -21.70 0.30 -8.42
N GLY A 142 -20.80 1.07 -7.80
CA GLY A 142 -20.74 1.26 -6.34
C GLY A 142 -22.01 1.84 -5.73
N VAL A 143 -22.77 2.65 -6.47
CA VAL A 143 -24.06 3.18 -5.99
C VAL A 143 -25.04 2.05 -5.64
N GLY A 144 -25.08 0.99 -6.45
CA GLY A 144 -25.90 -0.20 -6.18
C GLY A 144 -25.44 -0.98 -4.94
N GLU A 145 -24.22 -0.72 -4.47
CA GLU A 145 -23.56 -1.39 -3.36
C GLU A 145 -23.52 -0.57 -2.07
N GLY A 146 -24.24 0.54 -2.05
CA GLY A 146 -24.22 1.48 -0.94
C GLY A 146 -22.87 2.20 -0.80
N LEU A 147 -22.12 2.37 -1.91
CA LEU A 147 -20.89 3.14 -1.96
C LEU A 147 -21.15 4.50 -2.61
N ASP A 148 -20.63 5.56 -2.00
CA ASP A 148 -20.68 6.92 -2.52
C ASP A 148 -19.46 7.16 -3.41
N VAL A 149 -19.67 6.95 -4.70
CA VAL A 149 -18.61 7.05 -5.72
C VAL A 149 -18.07 8.48 -5.91
N THR A 150 -18.77 9.50 -5.38
CA THR A 150 -18.28 10.89 -5.40
C THR A 150 -17.30 11.18 -4.27
N ARG A 151 -17.24 10.29 -3.27
CA ARG A 151 -16.34 10.38 -2.11
C ARG A 151 -15.46 9.14 -2.08
N PHE A 152 -14.50 9.13 -3.01
CA PHE A 152 -13.63 8.00 -3.28
C PHE A 152 -12.16 8.36 -3.01
N ALA A 153 -11.50 7.65 -2.11
CA ALA A 153 -10.06 7.73 -1.88
C ALA A 153 -9.37 6.40 -2.21
N VAL A 154 -8.06 6.45 -2.41
CA VAL A 154 -7.21 5.29 -2.63
C VAL A 154 -6.10 5.24 -1.60
N ALA A 155 -5.73 4.04 -1.16
CA ALA A 155 -4.65 3.85 -0.22
C ALA A 155 -3.89 2.57 -0.51
N GLY A 156 -2.64 2.51 -0.10
CA GLY A 156 -1.85 1.28 -0.18
C GLY A 156 -0.51 1.41 0.50
N ASP A 157 0.08 0.28 0.79
CA ASP A 157 1.34 0.16 1.53
C ASP A 157 2.42 -0.54 0.72
N SER A 158 3.69 -0.13 0.85
CA SER A 158 4.81 -0.74 0.15
C SER A 158 4.58 -0.74 -1.38
N VAL A 159 4.60 -1.92 -2.01
CA VAL A 159 4.21 -2.09 -3.42
C VAL A 159 2.74 -1.75 -3.69
N GLY A 160 1.86 -1.85 -2.71
CA GLY A 160 0.49 -1.35 -2.77
C GLY A 160 0.43 0.17 -2.85
N GLY A 161 1.41 0.85 -2.23
CA GLY A 161 1.66 2.28 -2.43
C GLY A 161 2.10 2.58 -3.87
N ASN A 162 3.00 1.76 -4.43
CA ASN A 162 3.38 1.85 -5.85
C ASN A 162 2.16 1.75 -6.77
N MET A 163 1.36 0.70 -6.60
CA MET A 163 0.18 0.44 -7.42
C MET A 163 -0.93 1.48 -7.20
N THR A 164 -1.01 2.08 -6.00
CA THR A 164 -1.90 3.22 -5.73
C THR A 164 -1.49 4.45 -6.54
N ILE A 165 -0.19 4.75 -6.62
CA ILE A 165 0.29 5.86 -7.47
C ILE A 165 -0.01 5.57 -8.94
N ALA A 166 0.31 4.36 -9.42
CA ALA A 166 0.02 3.93 -10.78
C ALA A 166 -1.48 4.06 -11.11
N LEU A 167 -2.35 3.65 -10.19
CA LEU A 167 -3.80 3.82 -10.30
C LEU A 167 -4.19 5.28 -10.52
N THR A 168 -3.65 6.23 -9.74
CA THR A 168 -3.97 7.66 -9.91
C THR A 168 -3.48 8.22 -11.27
N LEU A 169 -2.32 7.78 -11.74
CA LEU A 169 -1.79 8.15 -13.06
C LEU A 169 -2.67 7.59 -14.18
N MET A 170 -3.03 6.30 -14.10
CA MET A 170 -3.90 5.64 -15.06
C MET A 170 -5.29 6.30 -15.11
N ALA A 171 -5.87 6.61 -13.95
CA ALA A 171 -7.16 7.29 -13.89
C ALA A 171 -7.11 8.67 -14.54
N LYS A 172 -6.08 9.48 -14.26
CA LYS A 172 -5.88 10.78 -14.90
C LYS A 172 -5.76 10.65 -16.43
N GLU A 173 -4.94 9.70 -16.89
CA GLU A 173 -4.72 9.48 -18.33
C GLU A 173 -5.98 8.97 -19.04
N ARG A 174 -6.77 8.13 -18.37
CA ARG A 174 -7.92 7.41 -18.94
C ARG A 174 -9.28 8.07 -18.66
N GLY A 175 -9.28 9.23 -18.02
CA GLY A 175 -10.49 10.04 -17.80
C GLY A 175 -11.35 9.63 -16.60
N GLY A 176 -10.74 9.03 -15.58
CA GLY A 176 -11.36 8.71 -14.30
C GLY A 176 -11.11 7.27 -13.83
N PRO A 177 -11.60 6.90 -12.64
CA PRO A 177 -12.39 7.74 -11.73
C PRO A 177 -11.56 8.81 -11.01
N ASP A 178 -12.22 9.85 -10.50
CA ASP A 178 -11.57 10.88 -9.68
C ASP A 178 -11.41 10.39 -8.24
N PHE A 179 -10.27 10.74 -7.64
CA PHE A 179 -9.99 10.43 -6.24
C PHE A 179 -9.84 11.71 -5.43
N LEU A 180 -10.37 11.71 -4.20
CA LEU A 180 -10.25 12.82 -3.28
C LEU A 180 -8.91 12.84 -2.54
N GLN A 181 -8.28 11.68 -2.37
CA GLN A 181 -7.04 11.51 -1.61
C GLN A 181 -6.32 10.22 -2.01
N GLN A 182 -4.99 10.28 -2.02
CA GLN A 182 -4.12 9.10 -1.99
C GLN A 182 -3.36 9.02 -0.65
N VAL A 183 -3.36 7.85 -0.01
CA VAL A 183 -2.55 7.57 1.18
C VAL A 183 -1.53 6.49 0.86
N LEU A 184 -0.25 6.81 1.04
CA LEU A 184 0.88 6.03 0.60
C LEU A 184 1.73 5.66 1.82
N PHE A 185 1.57 4.45 2.32
CA PHE A 185 2.45 3.93 3.37
C PHE A 185 3.72 3.37 2.73
N TYR A 186 4.86 3.98 3.05
CA TYR A 186 6.24 3.62 2.69
C TYR A 186 6.34 3.07 1.25
N PRO A 187 5.93 3.87 0.25
CA PRO A 187 5.69 3.36 -1.10
C PRO A 187 6.99 2.98 -1.80
N VAL A 188 6.95 1.89 -2.58
CA VAL A 188 7.94 1.63 -3.63
C VAL A 188 7.70 2.61 -4.77
N THR A 189 8.73 3.31 -5.24
CA THR A 189 8.60 4.36 -6.27
C THR A 189 9.67 4.34 -7.34
N ASP A 190 10.78 3.59 -7.16
CA ASP A 190 11.79 3.44 -8.20
C ASP A 190 12.48 2.07 -8.18
N ALA A 191 12.66 1.49 -9.36
CA ALA A 191 13.41 0.24 -9.52
C ALA A 191 14.94 0.42 -9.49
N GLY A 192 15.43 1.64 -9.22
CA GLY A 192 16.86 1.99 -9.20
C GLY A 192 17.64 1.34 -8.04
N GLN A 193 17.01 1.20 -6.87
CA GLN A 193 17.58 0.54 -5.67
C GLN A 193 18.97 1.08 -5.26
N ASP A 194 19.23 2.38 -5.50
CA ASP A 194 20.56 2.98 -5.38
C ASP A 194 20.60 4.23 -4.47
N THR A 195 19.53 4.47 -3.71
CA THR A 195 19.47 5.57 -2.72
C THR A 195 20.39 5.32 -1.53
N GLU A 196 20.59 6.36 -0.69
CA GLU A 196 21.37 6.20 0.53
C GLU A 196 20.66 5.29 1.54
N SER A 197 19.34 5.36 1.66
CA SER A 197 18.57 4.44 2.51
C SER A 197 18.71 2.97 2.08
N TYR A 198 18.76 2.68 0.79
CA TYR A 198 19.04 1.32 0.28
C TYR A 198 20.40 0.80 0.74
N ARG A 199 21.43 1.67 0.77
CA ARG A 199 22.78 1.31 1.24
C ARG A 199 22.85 1.20 2.76
N GLN A 200 22.20 2.13 3.46
CA GLN A 200 22.24 2.25 4.91
C GLN A 200 21.50 1.09 5.61
N PHE A 201 20.36 0.67 5.07
CA PHE A 201 19.49 -0.35 5.66
C PHE A 201 19.43 -1.62 4.82
N ALA A 202 20.52 -1.91 4.10
CA ALA A 202 20.58 -3.04 3.17
C ALA A 202 20.19 -4.38 3.82
N ASP A 203 20.51 -4.56 5.11
CA ASP A 203 20.25 -5.75 5.90
C ASP A 203 19.90 -5.37 7.36
N GLY A 204 19.25 -6.29 8.09
CA GLY A 204 19.04 -6.18 9.55
C GLY A 204 17.83 -5.35 9.99
N TYR A 205 17.02 -4.82 9.07
CA TYR A 205 15.86 -3.98 9.37
C TYR A 205 14.57 -4.52 8.73
N PHE A 206 14.39 -5.85 8.79
CA PHE A 206 13.29 -6.62 8.18
C PHE A 206 13.29 -6.61 6.63
N LEU A 207 12.98 -5.49 5.99
CA LEU A 207 13.05 -5.39 4.52
C LEU A 207 14.49 -5.15 4.09
N THR A 208 15.09 -6.13 3.40
CA THR A 208 16.47 -6.03 2.89
C THR A 208 16.51 -5.52 1.45
N ALA A 209 17.66 -4.96 1.05
CA ALA A 209 17.91 -4.62 -0.34
C ALA A 209 17.85 -5.86 -1.24
N GLY A 210 18.33 -7.01 -0.75
CA GLY A 210 18.24 -8.29 -1.45
C GLY A 210 16.80 -8.75 -1.66
N ALA A 211 15.92 -8.58 -0.67
CA ALA A 211 14.49 -8.87 -0.79
C ALA A 211 13.85 -7.99 -1.88
N MET A 212 14.13 -6.69 -1.89
CA MET A 212 13.61 -5.78 -2.91
C MET A 212 14.08 -6.14 -4.32
N ALA A 213 15.36 -6.49 -4.49
CA ALA A 213 15.87 -6.98 -5.78
C ALA A 213 15.08 -8.22 -6.26
N TRP A 214 14.84 -9.17 -5.36
CA TRP A 214 14.07 -10.37 -5.66
C TRP A 214 12.60 -10.06 -6.01
N PHE A 215 11.93 -9.19 -5.25
CA PHE A 215 10.54 -8.78 -5.52
C PHE A 215 10.39 -8.11 -6.89
N TRP A 216 11.31 -7.21 -7.23
CA TRP A 216 11.36 -6.61 -8.56
C TRP A 216 11.55 -7.66 -9.65
N ASP A 217 12.41 -8.67 -9.47
CA ASP A 217 12.60 -9.76 -10.44
C ASP A 217 11.33 -10.62 -10.61
N GLN A 218 10.57 -10.85 -9.53
CA GLN A 218 9.29 -11.54 -9.64
C GLN A 218 8.27 -10.71 -10.42
N TYR A 219 8.23 -9.40 -10.18
CA TYR A 219 7.28 -8.48 -10.81
C TYR A 219 7.58 -8.27 -12.30
N THR A 220 8.83 -7.95 -12.63
CA THR A 220 9.34 -7.93 -14.01
C THR A 220 10.87 -7.85 -14.04
N THR A 221 11.49 -8.60 -14.97
CA THR A 221 12.94 -8.53 -15.25
C THR A 221 13.26 -7.62 -16.44
N ASP A 222 12.25 -7.04 -17.08
CA ASP A 222 12.43 -6.19 -18.25
C ASP A 222 12.85 -4.77 -17.81
N PRO A 223 14.06 -4.30 -18.18
CA PRO A 223 14.54 -2.98 -17.79
C PRO A 223 13.70 -1.84 -18.40
N ASP A 224 13.09 -2.04 -19.57
CA ASP A 224 12.24 -1.03 -20.19
C ASP A 224 10.94 -0.88 -19.38
N GLN A 225 10.33 -2.00 -18.97
CA GLN A 225 9.15 -1.99 -18.09
C GLN A 225 9.46 -1.36 -16.73
N ARG A 226 10.62 -1.66 -16.13
CA ARG A 226 11.05 -1.01 -14.87
C ARG A 226 11.23 0.50 -15.02
N ALA A 227 11.57 0.98 -16.21
CA ALA A 227 11.72 2.41 -16.48
C ALA A 227 10.38 3.12 -16.74
N GLU A 228 9.30 2.39 -17.01
CA GLU A 228 7.97 2.96 -17.19
C GLU A 228 7.46 3.64 -15.91
N VAL A 229 6.71 4.73 -16.08
CA VAL A 229 6.21 5.54 -14.97
C VAL A 229 5.17 4.83 -14.11
N LEU A 230 4.52 3.79 -14.63
CA LEU A 230 3.57 3.00 -13.86
C LEU A 230 4.26 1.93 -13.00
N ALA A 231 5.51 1.57 -13.31
CA ALA A 231 6.35 0.73 -12.46
C ALA A 231 7.19 1.57 -11.50
N SER A 232 7.90 2.58 -12.03
CA SER A 232 8.76 3.49 -11.27
C SER A 232 8.21 4.92 -11.30
N PRO A 233 7.16 5.25 -10.52
CA PRO A 233 6.51 6.55 -10.56
C PRO A 233 7.42 7.72 -10.17
N LEU A 234 8.53 7.49 -9.46
CA LEU A 234 9.54 8.52 -9.22
C LEU A 234 10.17 9.05 -10.52
N ARG A 235 10.02 8.35 -11.65
CA ARG A 235 10.49 8.77 -12.98
C ARG A 235 9.49 9.67 -13.73
N ALA A 236 8.23 9.75 -13.30
CA ALA A 236 7.19 10.56 -13.94
C ALA A 236 7.57 12.05 -13.98
N SER A 237 7.29 12.77 -15.06
CA SER A 237 7.55 14.22 -15.11
C SER A 237 6.60 14.99 -14.18
N THR A 238 6.94 16.23 -13.83
CA THR A 238 6.05 17.09 -13.03
C THR A 238 4.71 17.35 -13.72
N GLU A 239 4.67 17.38 -15.06
CA GLU A 239 3.45 17.55 -15.85
C GLU A 239 2.55 16.31 -15.76
N MET A 240 3.16 15.11 -15.75
CA MET A 240 2.44 13.86 -15.51
C MET A 240 1.82 13.83 -14.11
N LEU A 241 2.53 14.34 -13.10
CA LEU A 241 2.08 14.36 -11.71
C LEU A 241 1.11 15.51 -11.38
N ALA A 242 1.09 16.59 -12.15
CA ALA A 242 0.24 17.74 -11.88
C ALA A 242 -1.25 17.37 -11.89
N GLY A 243 -2.01 17.76 -10.88
CA GLY A 243 -3.44 17.44 -10.79
C GLY A 243 -3.76 16.02 -10.31
N LEU A 244 -2.77 15.23 -9.89
CA LEU A 244 -3.02 14.04 -9.08
C LEU A 244 -3.68 14.40 -7.73
N PRO A 245 -4.41 13.47 -7.09
CA PRO A 245 -5.10 13.76 -5.84
C PRO A 245 -4.12 14.14 -4.71
N PRO A 246 -4.57 14.95 -3.72
CA PRO A 246 -3.80 15.22 -2.51
C PRO A 246 -3.21 13.95 -1.90
N ALA A 247 -1.98 14.03 -1.40
CA ALA A 247 -1.24 12.87 -0.93
C ALA A 247 -0.84 12.96 0.55
N LEU A 248 -0.95 11.84 1.25
CA LEU A 248 -0.27 11.59 2.52
C LEU A 248 0.77 10.50 2.25
N VAL A 249 2.05 10.81 2.50
CA VAL A 249 3.16 9.87 2.38
C VAL A 249 3.75 9.60 3.77
N VAL A 250 3.83 8.32 4.17
CA VAL A 250 4.28 7.91 5.51
C VAL A 250 5.47 6.98 5.36
N ASN A 251 6.65 7.32 5.88
CA ASN A 251 7.83 6.44 5.82
C ASN A 251 8.32 6.05 7.22
N GLY A 252 8.87 4.84 7.36
CA GLY A 252 9.74 4.50 8.50
C GLY A 252 11.13 5.10 8.33
N GLU A 253 11.85 5.33 9.43
CA GLU A 253 13.22 5.86 9.40
C GLU A 253 14.25 4.82 8.94
N ALA A 254 14.08 3.57 9.34
CA ALA A 254 14.99 2.46 9.07
C ALA A 254 14.42 1.54 7.99
N ASP A 255 14.31 2.07 6.77
CA ASP A 255 13.66 1.44 5.63
C ASP A 255 14.45 1.74 4.36
N VAL A 256 14.75 0.71 3.55
CA VAL A 256 15.41 0.88 2.25
C VAL A 256 14.63 1.81 1.32
N LEU A 257 13.30 1.82 1.40
CA LEU A 257 12.41 2.63 0.56
C LEU A 257 12.20 4.07 1.05
N ARG A 258 12.79 4.43 2.19
CA ARG A 258 12.58 5.75 2.81
C ARG A 258 12.89 6.90 1.85
N ASP A 259 14.07 6.90 1.27
CA ASP A 259 14.53 8.06 0.49
C ASP A 259 13.75 8.20 -0.82
N GLU A 260 13.34 7.10 -1.46
CA GLU A 260 12.56 7.16 -2.69
C GLU A 260 11.11 7.60 -2.44
N GLY A 261 10.47 7.14 -1.36
CA GLY A 261 9.15 7.62 -0.95
C GLY A 261 9.15 9.12 -0.64
N GLU A 262 10.16 9.61 0.08
CA GLU A 262 10.33 11.04 0.37
C GLU A 262 10.66 11.86 -0.88
N ALA A 263 11.48 11.32 -1.79
CA ALA A 263 11.76 11.94 -3.08
C ALA A 263 10.48 12.06 -3.92
N PHE A 264 9.62 11.04 -3.92
CA PHE A 264 8.36 11.09 -4.62
C PHE A 264 7.41 12.13 -4.02
N ALA A 265 7.33 12.23 -2.69
CA ALA A 265 6.58 13.28 -2.01
C ALA A 265 7.07 14.70 -2.38
N ASN A 266 8.38 14.90 -2.50
CA ASN A 266 8.96 16.15 -3.00
C ASN A 266 8.57 16.41 -4.46
N LYS A 267 8.57 15.37 -5.31
CA LYS A 267 8.21 15.48 -6.72
C LYS A 267 6.74 15.85 -6.93
N LEU A 268 5.83 15.28 -6.14
CA LEU A 268 4.42 15.66 -6.10
C LEU A 268 4.25 17.14 -5.71
N ARG A 269 4.95 17.62 -4.67
CA ARG A 269 4.93 19.04 -4.30
C ARG A 269 5.46 19.95 -5.42
N ALA A 270 6.54 19.54 -6.09
CA ALA A 270 7.08 20.27 -7.23
C ALA A 270 6.09 20.35 -8.40
N ALA A 271 5.22 19.34 -8.56
CA ALA A 271 4.13 19.31 -9.52
C ALA A 271 2.87 20.09 -9.08
N GLY A 272 2.88 20.71 -7.89
CA GLY A 272 1.75 21.48 -7.35
C GLY A 272 0.67 20.64 -6.65
N VAL A 273 0.91 19.35 -6.42
CA VAL A 273 -0.01 18.50 -5.65
C VAL A 273 0.10 18.86 -4.17
N PRO A 274 -1.01 18.96 -3.42
CA PRO A 274 -0.97 19.10 -1.97
C PRO A 274 -0.42 17.80 -1.33
N VAL A 275 0.66 17.90 -0.56
CA VAL A 275 1.30 16.72 0.04
C VAL A 275 1.67 16.96 1.49
N THR A 276 1.22 16.05 2.35
CA THR A 276 1.80 15.82 3.67
C THR A 276 2.75 14.64 3.58
N ALA A 277 3.99 14.79 4.04
CA ALA A 277 4.95 13.69 4.11
C ALA A 277 5.51 13.60 5.54
N VAL A 278 5.49 12.42 6.13
CA VAL A 278 5.90 12.20 7.52
C VAL A 278 6.82 10.99 7.61
N ARG A 279 7.98 11.20 8.22
CA ARG A 279 8.88 10.12 8.63
C ARG A 279 8.62 9.79 10.11
N PHE A 280 8.36 8.52 10.40
CA PHE A 280 8.30 7.98 11.75
C PHE A 280 9.66 7.41 12.13
N GLN A 281 10.31 8.05 13.11
CA GLN A 281 11.58 7.61 13.65
C GLN A 281 11.45 6.30 14.43
N GLY A 282 12.55 5.53 14.48
CA GLY A 282 12.61 4.27 15.22
C GLY A 282 11.77 3.13 14.64
N MET A 283 11.26 3.28 13.41
CA MET A 283 10.43 2.25 12.76
C MET A 283 11.05 1.71 11.47
N ILE A 284 10.80 0.42 11.26
CA ILE A 284 11.14 -0.37 10.08
C ILE A 284 10.02 -0.32 9.02
N HIS A 285 10.28 -0.92 7.86
CA HIS A 285 9.28 -1.14 6.81
C HIS A 285 8.05 -1.93 7.33
N ASP A 286 6.91 -1.76 6.68
CA ASP A 286 5.64 -2.45 6.98
C ASP A 286 5.03 -2.20 8.37
N PHE A 287 5.50 -1.19 9.11
CA PHE A 287 5.13 -1.02 10.51
C PHE A 287 3.67 -0.74 10.81
N VAL A 288 2.87 -0.25 9.84
CA VAL A 288 1.41 -0.13 10.04
C VAL A 288 0.66 -1.42 9.74
N MET A 289 1.26 -2.33 8.96
CA MET A 289 0.67 -3.60 8.54
C MET A 289 1.00 -4.72 9.53
N LEU A 290 2.24 -4.81 10.00
CA LEU A 290 2.70 -5.89 10.86
C LEU A 290 1.96 -5.92 12.21
N ASN A 291 1.32 -7.05 12.52
CA ASN A 291 0.54 -7.20 13.76
C ASN A 291 1.42 -7.09 15.02
N ALA A 292 2.66 -7.57 14.96
CA ALA A 292 3.63 -7.45 16.05
C ALA A 292 3.96 -5.99 16.40
N LEU A 293 3.77 -5.06 15.44
CA LEU A 293 4.08 -3.65 15.59
C LEU A 293 2.83 -2.80 15.81
N ALA A 294 1.63 -3.41 15.83
CA ALA A 294 0.35 -2.70 15.87
C ALA A 294 0.29 -1.69 17.03
N ASP A 295 0.75 -2.06 18.22
CA ASP A 295 0.67 -1.22 19.43
C ASP A 295 1.90 -0.32 19.65
N THR A 296 2.85 -0.28 18.72
CA THR A 296 3.98 0.68 18.78
C THR A 296 3.46 2.12 18.70
N HIS A 297 4.16 3.05 19.33
CA HIS A 297 3.72 4.44 19.39
C HIS A 297 3.65 5.06 18.00
N ALA A 298 4.65 4.78 17.17
CA ALA A 298 4.68 5.21 15.79
C ALA A 298 3.56 4.58 14.94
N ALA A 299 3.29 3.28 15.04
CA ALA A 299 2.20 2.66 14.28
C ALA A 299 0.83 3.24 14.64
N ARG A 300 0.54 3.44 15.93
CA ARG A 300 -0.73 4.05 16.37
C ARG A 300 -0.86 5.50 15.91
N THR A 301 0.23 6.26 15.93
CA THR A 301 0.22 7.65 15.46
C THR A 301 0.08 7.75 13.94
N ALA A 302 0.76 6.87 13.18
CA ALA A 302 0.61 6.78 11.74
C ALA A 302 -0.82 6.40 11.33
N MET A 303 -1.43 5.45 12.04
CA MET A 303 -2.82 5.05 11.81
C MET A 303 -3.81 6.16 12.14
N LEU A 304 -3.61 6.90 13.24
CA LEU A 304 -4.42 8.07 13.56
C LEU A 304 -4.32 9.15 12.47
N LEU A 305 -3.10 9.43 11.99
CA LEU A 305 -2.87 10.40 10.93
C LEU A 305 -3.58 9.99 9.63
N ALA A 306 -3.44 8.73 9.21
CA ALA A 306 -4.04 8.23 7.98
C ALA A 306 -5.57 8.21 8.06
N THR A 307 -6.14 7.65 9.12
CA THR A 307 -7.60 7.56 9.31
C THR A 307 -8.24 8.94 9.44
N THR A 308 -7.61 9.88 10.15
CA THR A 308 -8.09 11.27 10.23
C THR A 308 -8.01 11.97 8.87
N THR A 309 -6.93 11.78 8.12
CA THR A 309 -6.78 12.35 6.77
C THR A 309 -7.89 11.87 5.84
N LEU A 310 -8.13 10.55 5.82
CA LEU A 310 -9.19 9.93 5.04
C LEU A 310 -10.58 10.38 5.50
N HIS A 311 -10.85 10.41 6.79
CA HIS A 311 -12.14 10.85 7.32
C HIS A 311 -12.47 12.27 6.85
N ARG A 312 -11.54 13.21 7.05
CA ARG A 312 -11.77 14.62 6.74
C ARG A 312 -12.13 14.86 5.29
N VAL A 313 -11.37 14.25 4.37
CA VAL A 313 -11.62 14.44 2.94
C VAL A 313 -12.88 13.70 2.45
N LEU A 314 -13.21 12.56 3.04
CA LEU A 314 -14.38 11.74 2.68
C LEU A 314 -15.69 12.23 3.32
N HIS A 315 -15.64 13.10 4.32
CA HIS A 315 -16.83 13.64 5.01
C HIS A 315 -16.93 15.18 4.95
N GLY A 316 -15.89 15.89 4.51
CA GLY A 316 -15.89 17.34 4.33
C GLY A 316 -15.57 18.16 5.58
N ASP A 317 -14.75 17.62 6.50
CA ASP A 317 -14.37 18.22 7.79
C ASP A 317 -13.01 18.98 7.80
#